data_AF-A0A6B2XS43-F1
#
_entry.id   AF-A0A6B2XS43-F1
#
_cell.length_a   1.000
_cell.length_b   1.000
_cell.length_c   1.000
_cell.angle_alpha   90.00
_cell.angle_beta   90.00
_cell.angle_gamma   90.00
#
_symmetry.space_group_name_H-M   'P 1'
#
loop_
_entity.id
_entity.type
_entity.pdbx_description
1 polymer ?
#
loop_
_entity_poly.entity_id
_entity_poly.type
_entity_poly.pdbx_seq_one_letter_code
_entity_poly.pdbx_strand_id
1 'polypeptide(L)'
;MLGDVETRSVSPVFVGRADELAVLTDALARAAGGEPQAMLIGGEAGVGKTRLTEEFLCESARRGAVVAVGGCVEIGAEGLPFAPFSTALRTLHRQLPEELAAASVAPAAPPE
;
A
#
# COMPACT_ATOMS: atom_id res chain seq x y z
N MET A 1 -13.39 -13.33 27.32
CA MET A 1 -14.54 -13.15 26.41
C MET A 1 -14.22 -11.93 25.57
N LEU A 2 -13.75 -12.13 24.33
CA LEU A 2 -13.53 -11.02 23.41
C LEU A 2 -14.92 -10.61 22.90
N GLY A 3 -15.31 -9.36 23.15
CA GLY A 3 -16.60 -8.81 22.75
C GLY A 3 -16.78 -8.85 21.24
N ASP A 4 -18.04 -8.84 20.83
CA ASP A 4 -18.45 -8.88 19.42
C ASP A 4 -17.74 -7.80 18.61
N VAL A 5 -17.10 -8.20 17.52
CA VAL A 5 -16.48 -7.26 16.58
C VAL A 5 -17.63 -6.62 15.81
N GLU A 6 -17.91 -5.34 16.10
CA GLU A 6 -18.85 -4.56 15.31
C GLU A 6 -18.44 -4.60 13.84
N THR A 7 -19.18 -5.39 13.06
CA THR A 7 -18.93 -5.52 11.64
C THR A 7 -19.51 -4.28 10.98
N ARG A 8 -18.67 -3.25 10.81
CA ARG A 8 -19.08 -2.01 10.15
C ARG A 8 -19.46 -2.34 8.70
N SER A 9 -20.73 -2.17 8.36
CA SER A 9 -21.22 -2.32 6.99
C SER A 9 -20.52 -1.28 6.12
N VAL A 10 -19.68 -1.75 5.20
CA VAL A 10 -19.07 -0.92 4.16
C VAL A 10 -19.91 -1.11 2.90
N SER A 11 -20.40 -0.02 2.32
CA SER A 11 -21.05 -0.06 1.00
C SER A 11 -20.09 -0.72 0.00
N PRO A 12 -20.52 -1.71 -0.79
CA PRO A 12 -19.67 -2.32 -1.80
C PRO A 12 -19.32 -1.34 -2.93
N VAL A 13 -20.11 -0.28 -3.09
CA VAL A 13 -19.92 0.73 -4.14
C VAL A 13 -18.97 1.81 -3.65
N PHE A 14 -17.88 2.01 -4.39
CA PHE A 14 -17.00 3.16 -4.23
C PHE A 14 -17.63 4.38 -4.90
N VAL A 15 -17.91 5.43 -4.12
CA VAL A 15 -18.62 6.63 -4.59
C VAL A 15 -17.80 7.87 -4.25
N GLY A 16 -17.69 8.79 -5.21
CA GLY A 16 -16.86 9.97 -5.10
C GLY A 16 -15.37 9.64 -5.18
N ARG A 17 -14.52 10.65 -4.98
CA ARG A 17 -13.05 10.52 -4.93
C ARG A 17 -12.37 10.09 -6.24
N ALA A 18 -13.05 10.28 -7.37
CA ALA A 18 -12.52 9.95 -8.70
C ALA A 18 -11.24 10.73 -9.00
N ASP A 19 -11.19 12.01 -8.59
CA ASP A 19 -10.02 12.86 -8.79
C ASP A 19 -8.81 12.34 -8.00
N GLU A 20 -8.97 11.97 -6.74
CA GLU A 20 -7.87 11.41 -5.95
C GLU A 20 -7.42 10.04 -6.46
N LEU A 21 -8.35 9.20 -6.92
CA LEU A 21 -8.01 7.93 -7.54
C LEU A 21 -7.26 8.14 -8.88
N ALA A 22 -7.63 9.15 -9.66
CA ALA A 22 -6.92 9.54 -10.87
C ALA A 22 -5.48 9.98 -10.56
N VAL A 23 -5.27 10.82 -9.53
CA VAL A 23 -3.93 11.25 -9.10
C VAL A 23 -3.05 10.05 -8.69
N LEU A 24 -3.60 9.08 -7.94
CA LEU A 24 -2.89 7.84 -7.59
C LEU A 24 -2.56 7.00 -8.84
N THR A 25 -3.51 6.90 -9.78
CA THR A 25 -3.35 6.12 -11.02
C THR A 25 -2.31 6.73 -11.95
N ASP A 26 -2.27 8.06 -12.06
CA ASP A 26 -1.28 8.78 -12.85
C ASP A 26 0.13 8.62 -12.28
N ALA A 27 0.25 8.62 -10.95
CA ALA A 27 1.51 8.31 -10.28
C ALA A 27 1.97 6.88 -10.59
N LEU A 28 1.06 5.89 -10.55
CA LEU A 28 1.40 4.53 -10.95
C LEU A 28 1.88 4.45 -12.40
N ALA A 29 1.27 5.20 -13.31
CA ALA A 29 1.70 5.26 -14.71
C ALA A 29 3.12 5.84 -14.86
N ARG A 30 3.47 6.90 -14.11
CA ARG A 30 4.84 7.43 -14.06
C ARG A 30 5.84 6.42 -13.48
N ALA A 31 5.46 5.72 -12.41
CA ALA A 31 6.27 4.67 -11.81
C ALA A 31 6.54 3.52 -12.79
N ALA A 32 5.53 3.11 -13.57
CA ALA A 32 5.70 2.14 -14.64
C ALA A 32 6.62 2.63 -15.77
N GLY A 33 6.71 3.94 -15.97
CA GLY A 33 7.66 4.60 -16.87
C GLY A 33 9.10 4.70 -16.33
N GLY A 34 9.39 4.17 -15.15
CA GLY A 34 10.72 4.19 -14.53
C GLY A 34 10.99 5.39 -13.61
N GLU A 35 9.97 6.19 -13.28
CA GLU A 35 10.09 7.32 -12.35
C GLU A 35 9.46 6.97 -10.99
N PRO A 36 10.24 6.56 -9.97
CA PRO A 36 9.68 6.13 -8.68
C PRO A 36 8.81 7.21 -8.03
N GLN A 37 7.64 6.82 -7.50
CA GLN A 37 6.70 7.76 -6.87
C GLN A 37 6.50 7.39 -5.39
N ALA A 38 6.43 8.42 -4.54
CA ALA A 38 6.03 8.30 -3.14
C ALA A 38 4.83 9.21 -2.89
N MET A 39 3.78 8.67 -2.28
CA MET A 39 2.53 9.40 -2.05
C MET A 39 2.07 9.26 -0.60
N LEU A 40 1.56 10.35 -0.04
CA LEU A 40 1.00 10.40 1.31
C LEU A 40 -0.50 10.72 1.23
N ILE A 41 -1.33 9.83 1.75
CA ILE A 41 -2.79 10.04 1.82
C ILE A 41 -3.13 10.59 3.22
N GLY A 42 -3.26 11.92 3.29
CA GLY A 42 -3.76 12.63 4.47
C GLY A 42 -5.28 12.85 4.42
N GLY A 43 -5.88 13.15 5.57
CA GLY A 43 -7.30 13.51 5.66
C GLY A 43 -7.93 13.16 7.01
N GLU A 44 -9.15 13.61 7.22
CA GLU A 44 -9.88 13.44 8.48
C GLU A 44 -10.18 11.97 8.81
N ALA A 45 -10.38 11.67 10.10
CA ALA A 45 -10.79 10.34 10.53
C ALA A 45 -12.14 9.99 9.89
N GLY A 46 -12.25 8.78 9.31
CA GLY A 46 -13.48 8.33 8.66
C GLY A 46 -13.75 8.86 7.25
N VAL A 47 -12.91 9.74 6.67
CA VAL A 47 -13.09 10.26 5.29
C VAL A 47 -12.89 9.22 4.18
N GLY A 48 -12.58 7.98 4.53
CA GLY A 48 -12.43 6.88 3.56
C GLY A 48 -11.01 6.70 2.99
N LYS A 49 -9.96 7.16 3.68
CA LYS A 49 -8.54 6.95 3.25
C LYS A 49 -8.22 5.49 2.98
N THR A 50 -8.55 4.59 3.91
CA THR A 50 -8.35 3.15 3.75
C THR A 50 -9.11 2.62 2.53
N ARG A 51 -10.36 3.05 2.35
CA ARG A 51 -11.18 2.64 1.21
C ARG A 51 -10.62 3.12 -0.13
N LEU A 52 -10.12 4.36 -0.20
CA LEU A 52 -9.44 4.89 -1.39
C LEU A 52 -8.17 4.09 -1.70
N THR A 53 -7.35 3.79 -0.70
CA THR A 53 -6.14 2.98 -0.88
C THR A 53 -6.50 1.57 -1.35
N GLU A 54 -7.48 0.91 -0.74
CA GLU A 54 -7.93 -0.43 -1.14
C GLU A 54 -8.44 -0.45 -2.59
N GLU A 55 -9.23 0.55 -2.99
CA GLU A 55 -9.73 0.68 -4.36
C GLU A 55 -8.57 0.83 -5.35
N PHE A 56 -7.64 1.74 -5.07
CA PHE A 56 -6.45 1.95 -5.89
C PHE A 56 -5.60 0.68 -6.00
N LEU A 57 -5.37 -0.04 -4.90
CA LEU A 57 -4.59 -1.27 -4.91
C LEU A 57 -5.28 -2.39 -5.69
N CYS A 58 -6.61 -2.52 -5.58
CA CYS A 58 -7.40 -3.47 -6.34
C CYS A 58 -7.28 -3.20 -7.84
N GLU A 59 -7.50 -1.96 -8.27
CA GLU A 59 -7.36 -1.54 -9.67
C GLU A 59 -5.93 -1.72 -10.19
N SER A 60 -4.92 -1.40 -9.36
CA SER A 60 -3.50 -1.59 -9.70
C SER A 60 -3.18 -3.06 -9.96
N ALA A 61 -3.65 -3.95 -9.09
CA ALA A 61 -3.47 -5.39 -9.25
C ALA A 61 -4.18 -5.91 -10.51
N ARG A 62 -5.40 -5.43 -10.81
CA ARG A 62 -6.12 -5.77 -12.06
C ARG A 62 -5.37 -5.32 -13.32
N ARG A 63 -4.58 -4.26 -13.22
CA ARG A 63 -3.71 -3.75 -14.30
C ARG A 63 -2.35 -4.44 -14.36
N GLY A 64 -2.12 -5.45 -13.53
CA GLY A 64 -0.90 -6.26 -13.53
C GLY A 64 0.22 -5.74 -12.64
N ALA A 65 -0.02 -4.71 -11.81
CA ALA A 65 0.96 -4.27 -10.82
C ALA A 65 1.10 -5.32 -9.71
N VAL A 66 2.33 -5.54 -9.25
CA VAL A 66 2.59 -6.35 -8.05
C VAL A 66 2.34 -5.50 -6.82
N VAL A 67 1.41 -5.95 -5.97
CA VAL A 67 0.97 -5.21 -4.78
C VAL A 67 1.40 -5.95 -3.51
N ALA A 68 1.93 -5.19 -2.56
CA ALA A 68 2.21 -5.65 -1.20
C ALA A 68 1.78 -4.59 -0.18
N VAL A 69 1.14 -5.04 0.90
CA VAL A 69 0.60 -4.16 1.95
C VAL A 69 1.29 -4.49 3.28
N GLY A 70 1.69 -3.43 3.98
CA GLY A 70 2.21 -3.48 5.34
C GLY A 70 1.31 -2.67 6.28
N GLY A 71 1.10 -3.18 7.50
CA GLY A 71 0.28 -2.52 8.51
C GLY A 71 1.11 -1.98 9.67
N CYS A 72 0.88 -0.72 10.04
CA CYS A 72 1.35 -0.16 11.32
C CYS A 72 0.37 -0.62 12.41
N VAL A 73 0.70 -1.71 13.09
CA VAL A 73 -0.08 -2.23 14.20
C VAL A 73 0.44 -1.65 15.51
N GLU A 74 -0.46 -1.11 16.33
CA GLU A 74 -0.14 -0.71 17.70
C GLU A 74 0.02 -1.97 18.57
N ILE A 75 1.25 -2.50 18.63
CA ILE A 75 1.61 -3.63 19.49
C ILE A 75 2.49 -3.10 20.62
N GLY A 76 1.94 -3.06 21.83
CA GLY A 76 2.65 -2.51 22.99
C GLY A 76 2.93 -1.01 22.86
N ALA A 77 3.70 -0.46 23.79
CA ALA A 77 3.97 0.98 23.84
C ALA A 77 4.99 1.46 22.77
N GLU A 78 5.88 0.57 22.32
CA GLU A 78 6.98 0.93 21.40
C GLU A 78 6.67 0.56 19.94
N GLY A 79 5.63 -0.25 19.70
CA GLY A 79 5.38 -0.83 18.38
C GLY A 79 6.50 -1.77 17.94
N LEU A 80 6.43 -2.23 16.69
CA LEU A 80 7.51 -3.01 16.07
C LEU A 80 8.12 -2.18 14.94
N PRO A 81 9.36 -1.65 15.12
CA PRO A 81 10.05 -0.90 14.09
C PRO A 81 10.09 -1.68 12.77
N PHE A 82 9.80 -1.00 11.67
CA PHE A 82 9.78 -1.58 10.34
C PHE A 82 8.82 -2.79 10.15
N ALA A 83 7.90 -3.08 11.07
CA ALA A 83 6.88 -4.12 10.88
C ALA A 83 6.05 -3.96 9.59
N PRO A 84 5.62 -2.74 9.18
CA PRO A 84 4.94 -2.54 7.90
C PRO A 84 5.81 -2.97 6.72
N PHE A 85 7.07 -2.51 6.69
CA PHE A 85 8.01 -2.80 5.61
C PHE A 85 8.37 -4.28 5.55
N SER A 86 8.67 -4.91 6.69
CA SER A 86 8.96 -6.35 6.73
C SER A 86 7.76 -7.20 6.28
N THR A 87 6.53 -6.79 6.62
CA THR A 87 5.31 -7.46 6.15
C THR A 87 5.13 -7.34 4.64
N ALA A 88 5.34 -6.13 4.09
CA ALA A 88 5.29 -5.90 2.65
C ALA A 88 6.40 -6.68 1.90
N LEU A 89 7.65 -6.61 2.38
CA LEU A 89 8.79 -7.31 1.78
C LEU A 89 8.62 -8.84 1.79
N ARG A 90 8.11 -9.43 2.87
CA ARG A 90 7.79 -10.87 2.90
C ARG A 90 6.73 -11.24 1.85
N THR A 91 5.78 -10.35 1.61
CA THR A 91 4.76 -10.54 0.58
C THR A 91 5.35 -10.45 -0.82
N LEU A 92 6.23 -9.47 -1.07
CA LEU A 92 6.99 -9.36 -2.32
C LEU A 92 7.89 -10.59 -2.54
N HIS A 93 8.60 -11.05 -1.51
CA HIS A 93 9.48 -12.23 -1.61
C HIS A 93 8.71 -13.49 -2.04
N ARG A 94 7.46 -13.66 -1.60
CA ARG A 94 6.62 -14.78 -2.03
C ARG A 94 6.10 -14.64 -3.47
N GLN A 95 5.92 -13.41 -3.96
CA GLN A 95 5.40 -13.14 -5.31
C GLN A 95 6.50 -13.08 -6.37
N LEU A 96 7.67 -12.54 -6.00
CA LEU A 96 8.80 -12.20 -6.87
C LEU A 96 10.13 -12.59 -6.19
N PRO A 97 10.40 -13.88 -5.94
CA PRO A 97 11.58 -14.29 -5.17
C PRO A 97 12.89 -13.91 -5.85
N GLU A 98 12.99 -14.08 -7.17
CA GLU A 98 14.21 -13.84 -7.95
C GLU A 98 14.48 -12.34 -8.13
N GLU A 99 13.46 -11.56 -8.48
CA GLU A 99 13.57 -10.12 -8.69
C GLU A 99 13.93 -9.39 -7.39
N LEU A 100 13.32 -9.79 -6.27
CA LEU A 100 13.64 -9.20 -4.97
C LEU A 100 15.04 -9.59 -4.50
N ALA A 101 15.48 -10.82 -4.78
CA ALA A 101 16.85 -11.24 -4.51
C ALA A 101 17.86 -10.41 -5.31
N ALA A 102 17.62 -10.22 -6.62
CA ALA A 102 18.46 -9.39 -7.47
C ALA A 102 18.52 -7.92 -7.00
N ALA A 103 17.39 -7.35 -6.58
CA ALA A 103 17.32 -5.97 -6.08
C ALA A 103 18.08 -5.76 -4.75
N SER A 104 18.19 -6.80 -3.92
CA SER A 104 18.89 -6.74 -2.61
C SER A 104 20.41 -6.66 -2.72
N VAL A 105 20.97 -6.93 -3.90
CA VAL A 105 22.42 -6.98 -4.18
C VAL A 105 22.91 -5.70 -4.88
N ALA A 106 22.00 -4.85 -5.36
CA ALA A 106 22.37 -3.57 -5.97
C ALA A 106 22.85 -2.57 -4.88
N PRO A 107 23.94 -1.82 -5.11
CA PRO A 107 24.28 -0.71 -4.22
C PRO A 107 23.12 0.27 -4.22
N ALA A 108 22.65 0.66 -3.03
CA ALA A 108 21.70 1.75 -2.88
C ALA A 108 22.20 2.93 -3.71
N ALA A 109 21.36 3.47 -4.60
CA ALA A 109 21.71 4.59 -5.45
C ALA A 109 22.38 5.69 -4.58
N PRO A 110 23.47 6.32 -5.05
CA PRO A 110 24.10 7.38 -4.28
C PRO A 110 23.07 8.51 -4.05
N PRO A 111 23.07 9.14 -2.87
CA PRO A 111 22.25 10.34 -2.65
C PRO A 111 22.71 11.43 -3.62
N GLU A 112 21.75 12.12 -4.26
CA GLU A 112 21.99 13.39 -4.95
C GLU A 112 22.47 14.49 -3.99
#